data_AF-K1U950-F1
#
_entry.id   AF-K1U950-F1
#
_cell.length_a   1.000
_cell.length_b   1.000
_cell.length_c   1.000
_cell.angle_alpha   90.00
_cell.angle_beta   90.00
_cell.angle_gamma   90.00
#
_symmetry.space_group_name_H-M   'P 1'
#
loop_
_entity.id
_entity.type
_entity.pdbx_description
1 polymer ?
#
loop_
_entity_poly.entity_id
_entity_poly.type
_entity_poly.pdbx_seq_one_letter_code
_entity_poly.pdbx_strand_id
1 'polypeptide(L)'
;MKKKLIYIGIFASLLVSCTESLEDKAAREAKEYTEKYCPTPYVNDARTDSAAFDKTKKIYTYYISLRNKADNKKAIDANKGKLHKIQKEALDNNPGLKK
;
A
#
# COMPACT_ATOMS: atom_id res chain seq x y z
N MET A 1 40.55 23.26 -19.19
CA MET A 1 40.08 21.87 -19.45
C MET A 1 39.58 21.15 -18.19
N LYS A 2 40.24 21.30 -17.02
CA LYS A 2 39.84 20.67 -15.74
C LYS A 2 38.39 20.97 -15.28
N LYS A 3 37.89 22.21 -15.47
CA LYS A 3 36.49 22.57 -15.14
C LYS A 3 35.45 21.80 -15.97
N LYS A 4 35.72 21.55 -17.26
CA LYS A 4 34.81 20.79 -18.15
C LYS A 4 34.70 19.33 -17.73
N LEU A 5 35.79 18.72 -17.25
CA LEU A 5 35.81 17.36 -16.70
C LEU A 5 34.97 17.23 -15.43
N ILE A 6 34.95 18.26 -14.57
CA ILE A 6 34.09 18.28 -13.36
C ILE A 6 32.61 18.30 -13.74
N TYR A 7 32.20 19.14 -14.70
CA TYR A 7 30.81 19.19 -15.16
C TYR A 7 30.36 17.88 -15.83
N ILE A 8 31.24 17.21 -16.58
CA ILE A 8 30.96 15.91 -17.19
C ILE A 8 30.80 14.82 -16.11
N GLY A 9 31.62 14.85 -15.05
CA GLY A 9 31.49 13.92 -13.91
C GLY A 9 30.15 14.06 -13.17
N ILE A 10 29.71 15.29 -12.92
CA ILE A 10 28.41 15.56 -12.28
C ILE A 10 27.26 15.10 -13.18
N PHE A 11 27.33 15.40 -14.48
CA PHE A 11 26.28 15.00 -15.42
C PHE A 11 26.19 13.47 -15.59
N ALA A 12 27.33 12.78 -15.60
CA ALA A 12 27.38 11.32 -15.63
C ALA A 12 26.78 10.69 -14.36
N SER A 13 26.99 11.28 -13.18
CA SER A 13 26.40 10.76 -11.92
C SER A 13 24.88 10.83 -11.86
N LEU A 14 24.25 11.75 -12.59
CA LEU A 14 22.79 11.87 -12.65
C LEU A 14 22.15 10.74 -13.47
N LEU A 15 22.88 10.22 -14.47
CA LEU A 15 22.41 9.16 -15.38
C LEU A 15 22.51 7.74 -14.77
N VAL A 16 23.20 7.58 -13.64
CA VAL A 16 23.42 6.29 -12.96
C VAL A 16 22.42 6.07 -11.80
N SER A 17 21.49 6.99 -11.57
CA SER A 17 20.40 6.74 -10.63
C SER A 17 19.45 5.69 -11.20
N CYS A 18 19.70 4.42 -10.90
CA CYS A 18 18.74 3.33 -11.15
C CYS A 18 17.50 3.61 -10.31
N THR A 19 16.46 4.16 -10.95
CA THR A 19 15.17 4.42 -10.31
C THR A 19 14.36 3.13 -10.30
N GLU A 20 13.90 2.73 -9.12
CA GLU A 20 12.92 1.66 -8.98
C GLU A 20 11.60 2.10 -9.63
N SER A 21 10.92 1.19 -10.35
CA SER A 21 9.59 1.50 -10.89
C SER A 21 8.61 1.75 -9.74
N LEU A 22 7.53 2.51 -10.01
CA LEU A 22 6.50 2.74 -8.99
C LEU A 22 5.87 1.43 -8.53
N GLU A 23 5.68 0.48 -9.46
CA GLU A 23 5.14 -0.83 -9.18
C GLU A 23 6.07 -1.68 -8.32
N ASP A 24 7.38 -1.65 -8.58
CA ASP A 24 8.36 -2.36 -7.75
C ASP A 24 8.45 -1.75 -6.35
N LYS A 25 8.45 -0.42 -6.27
CA LYS A 25 8.40 0.30 -5.00
C LYS A 25 7.16 -0.08 -4.18
N ALA A 26 5.99 -0.08 -4.81
CA ALA A 26 4.74 -0.46 -4.14
C ALA A 26 4.73 -1.93 -3.68
N ALA A 27 5.28 -2.84 -4.49
CA ALA A 27 5.44 -4.25 -4.11
C ALA A 27 6.38 -4.42 -2.91
N ARG A 28 7.51 -3.72 -2.92
CA ARG A 28 8.47 -3.73 -1.84
C ARG A 28 7.89 -3.14 -0.55
N GLU A 29 7.26 -1.98 -0.62
CA GLU A 29 6.61 -1.34 0.53
C GLU A 29 5.48 -2.19 1.13
N ALA A 30 4.67 -2.87 0.31
CA ALA A 30 3.63 -3.79 0.78
C ALA A 30 4.21 -4.99 1.54
N LYS A 31 5.32 -5.55 1.03
CA LYS A 31 6.04 -6.65 1.66
C LYS A 31 6.65 -6.20 3.00
N GLU A 32 7.40 -5.08 2.99
CA GLU A 32 8.01 -4.52 4.20
C GLU A 32 6.95 -4.19 5.27
N TYR A 33 5.80 -3.65 4.86
CA TYR A 33 4.68 -3.38 5.77
C TYR A 33 4.17 -4.67 6.43
N THR A 34 3.97 -5.73 5.63
CA THR A 34 3.50 -7.02 6.14
C THR A 34 4.49 -7.61 7.14
N GLU A 35 5.78 -7.66 6.77
CA GLU A 35 6.83 -8.24 7.63
C GLU A 35 7.00 -7.48 8.94
N LYS A 36 6.82 -6.15 8.91
CA LYS A 36 7.10 -5.30 10.07
C LYS A 36 5.90 -5.09 10.99
N TYR A 37 4.69 -5.02 10.43
CA TYR A 37 3.51 -4.55 11.17
C TYR A 37 2.37 -5.58 11.27
N CYS A 38 2.42 -6.67 10.49
CA CYS A 38 1.34 -7.65 10.48
C CYS A 38 1.71 -8.95 11.25
N PRO A 39 0.71 -9.63 11.87
CA PRO A 39 -0.66 -9.19 12.03
C PRO A 39 -0.76 -7.99 12.98
N THR A 40 -1.58 -7.01 12.63
CA THR A 40 -1.78 -5.84 13.51
C THR A 40 -2.51 -6.25 14.79
N PRO A 41 -2.42 -5.46 15.87
CA PRO A 41 -3.31 -5.61 17.01
C PRO A 41 -4.78 -5.52 16.57
N TYR A 42 -5.66 -6.21 17.30
CA TYR A 42 -7.09 -6.09 17.08
C TYR A 42 -7.61 -4.73 17.54
N VAL A 43 -8.34 -4.05 16.66
CA VAL A 43 -9.09 -2.83 16.97
C VAL A 43 -10.51 -3.03 16.49
N ASN A 44 -11.49 -2.83 17.38
CA ASN A 44 -12.92 -3.04 17.07
C ASN A 44 -13.21 -4.40 16.40
N ASP A 45 -12.63 -5.46 16.95
CA ASP A 45 -12.77 -6.84 16.45
C ASP A 45 -12.27 -7.10 15.02
N ALA A 46 -11.47 -6.19 14.46
CA ALA A 46 -10.79 -6.37 13.17
C ALA A 46 -9.27 -6.21 13.32
N ARG A 47 -8.50 -6.87 12.44
CA ARG A 47 -7.06 -6.63 12.27
C ARG A 47 -6.64 -6.90 10.83
N THR A 48 -5.53 -6.31 10.40
CA THR A 48 -4.89 -6.64 9.13
C THR A 48 -3.88 -7.77 9.36
N ASP A 49 -4.04 -8.90 8.67
CA ASP A 49 -3.13 -10.03 8.75
C ASP A 49 -1.97 -9.91 7.76
N SER A 50 -2.19 -9.27 6.61
CA SER A 50 -1.14 -8.96 5.63
C SER A 50 -1.61 -7.95 4.58
N ALA A 51 -0.65 -7.40 3.83
CA ALA A 51 -0.85 -6.54 2.68
C ALA A 51 0.00 -7.01 1.50
N ALA A 52 -0.54 -6.96 0.29
CA ALA A 52 0.18 -7.35 -0.92
C ALA A 52 -0.16 -6.42 -2.09
N PHE A 53 0.82 -6.20 -2.97
CA PHE A 53 0.62 -5.45 -4.21
C PHE A 53 0.89 -6.34 -5.44
N ASP A 54 -0.12 -6.51 -6.29
CA ASP A 54 -0.02 -7.19 -7.58
C ASP A 54 0.44 -6.18 -8.63
N LYS A 55 1.69 -6.33 -9.10
CA LYS A 55 2.32 -5.43 -10.07
C LYS A 55 1.61 -5.41 -11.44
N THR A 56 1.05 -6.54 -11.86
CA THR A 56 0.41 -6.68 -13.17
C THR A 56 -0.95 -6.00 -13.18
N LYS A 57 -1.75 -6.23 -12.13
CA LYS A 57 -3.10 -5.66 -12.00
C LYS A 57 -3.10 -4.27 -11.39
N LYS A 58 -1.98 -3.86 -10.77
CA LYS A 58 -1.84 -2.63 -10.00
C LYS A 58 -2.86 -2.55 -8.85
N ILE A 59 -3.06 -3.70 -8.18
CA ILE A 59 -4.02 -3.84 -7.09
C ILE A 59 -3.25 -4.00 -5.78
N TYR A 60 -3.59 -3.17 -4.80
CA TYR A 60 -3.15 -3.30 -3.42
C TYR A 60 -4.25 -3.99 -2.60
N THR A 61 -3.93 -5.11 -1.97
CA THR A 61 -4.89 -5.94 -1.22
C THR A 61 -4.50 -5.99 0.24
N TYR A 62 -5.45 -5.66 1.12
CA TYR A 62 -5.36 -5.94 2.56
C TYR A 62 -6.15 -7.21 2.88
N TYR A 63 -5.52 -8.15 3.58
CA TYR A 63 -6.18 -9.34 4.12
C TYR A 63 -6.50 -9.08 5.59
N ILE A 64 -7.79 -9.19 5.95
CA ILE A 64 -8.31 -8.76 7.25
C ILE A 64 -9.00 -9.95 7.94
N SER A 65 -8.68 -10.15 9.22
CA SER A 65 -9.41 -11.05 10.10
C SER A 65 -10.41 -10.27 10.93
N LEU A 66 -11.65 -10.76 10.95
CA LEU A 66 -12.69 -10.32 11.87
C LEU A 66 -12.86 -11.35 12.98
N ARG A 67 -13.31 -10.91 14.15
CA ARG A 67 -13.67 -11.81 15.27
C ARG A 67 -14.93 -11.36 15.98
N ASN A 68 -15.39 -12.16 16.94
CA ASN A 68 -16.49 -11.82 17.85
C ASN A 68 -17.74 -11.30 17.10
N LYS A 69 -18.22 -10.10 17.43
CA LYS A 69 -19.44 -9.53 16.83
C LYS A 69 -19.24 -9.09 15.39
N ALA A 70 -18.01 -8.75 14.99
CA ALA A 70 -17.69 -8.33 13.64
C ALA A 70 -17.65 -9.51 12.67
N ASP A 71 -17.27 -10.71 13.13
CA ASP A 71 -17.30 -11.95 12.35
C ASP A 71 -18.73 -12.51 12.25
N ASN A 72 -19.59 -11.78 11.55
CA ASN A 72 -20.99 -12.13 11.35
C ASN A 72 -21.34 -12.14 9.87
N LYS A 73 -21.23 -13.33 9.25
CA LYS A 73 -21.50 -13.52 7.82
C LYS A 73 -22.88 -13.01 7.38
N LYS A 74 -23.94 -13.27 8.16
CA LYS A 74 -25.31 -12.83 7.80
C LYS A 74 -25.41 -11.30 7.75
N ALA A 75 -24.82 -10.61 8.73
CA ALA A 75 -24.83 -9.16 8.76
C ALA A 75 -23.98 -8.55 7.64
N ILE A 76 -22.81 -9.14 7.36
CA ILE A 76 -21.92 -8.71 6.27
C ILE A 76 -22.63 -8.87 4.91
N ASP A 77 -23.22 -10.03 4.66
CA ASP A 77 -23.92 -10.31 3.40
C ASP A 77 -25.10 -9.35 3.19
N ALA A 78 -25.91 -9.12 4.23
CA ALA A 78 -27.04 -8.20 4.18
C ALA A 78 -26.63 -6.73 3.95
N ASN A 79 -25.41 -6.35 4.32
CA ASN A 79 -24.91 -4.96 4.25
C ASN A 79 -23.77 -4.76 3.24
N LYS A 80 -23.45 -5.74 2.40
CA LYS A 80 -22.26 -5.77 1.53
C LYS A 80 -22.07 -4.48 0.71
N GLY A 81 -23.15 -3.99 0.08
CA GLY A 81 -23.10 -2.76 -0.72
C GLY A 81 -22.79 -1.51 0.11
N LYS A 82 -23.38 -1.40 1.31
CA LYS A 82 -23.11 -0.29 2.24
C LYS A 82 -21.68 -0.34 2.77
N LEU A 83 -21.19 -1.52 3.15
CA LEU A 83 -19.82 -1.73 3.62
C LEU A 83 -18.80 -1.33 2.55
N HIS A 84 -19.01 -1.78 1.30
CA HIS A 84 -18.15 -1.39 0.18
C HIS A 84 -18.14 0.13 -0.03
N LYS A 85 -19.32 0.77 -0.04
CA LYS A 85 -19.45 2.22 -0.20
C LYS A 85 -18.65 2.98 0.86
N ILE A 86 -18.81 2.63 2.13
CA ILE A 86 -18.12 3.29 3.24
C ILE A 86 -16.59 3.11 3.14
N GLN A 87 -16.12 1.90 2.80
CA GLN A 87 -14.69 1.65 2.60
C GLN A 87 -14.12 2.49 1.44
N LYS A 88 -14.86 2.58 0.33
CA LYS A 88 -14.46 3.42 -0.82
C LYS A 88 -14.41 4.90 -0.43
N GLU A 89 -15.44 5.41 0.25
CA GLU A 89 -15.47 6.81 0.71
C GLU A 89 -14.32 7.14 1.66
N ALA A 90 -13.93 6.20 2.52
CA ALA A 90 -12.77 6.38 3.40
C ALA A 90 -11.46 6.50 2.61
N LEU A 91 -11.30 5.72 1.52
CA LEU A 91 -10.15 5.81 0.63
C LEU A 91 -10.15 7.13 -0.16
N ASP A 92 -11.28 7.49 -0.78
CA ASP A 92 -11.42 8.71 -1.59
C ASP A 92 -11.14 9.99 -0.77
N ASN A 93 -11.49 9.96 0.52
CA ASN A 93 -11.34 11.11 1.42
C ASN A 93 -10.04 11.11 2.22
N ASN A 94 -9.18 10.10 2.08
CA ASN A 94 -7.93 10.04 2.81
C ASN A 94 -6.97 11.16 2.33
N PRO A 95 -6.68 12.19 3.15
CA PRO A 95 -5.84 13.31 2.73
C PRO A 95 -4.39 12.87 2.49
N GLY A 96 -3.92 11.79 3.12
CA GLY A 96 -2.61 11.20 2.87
C GLY A 96 -2.48 10.51 1.50
N LEU A 97 -3.60 10.29 0.80
CA LEU A 97 -3.64 9.76 -0.57
C LEU A 97 -3.95 10.85 -1.61
N LYS A 98 -4.36 12.05 -1.18
CA LYS A 98 -4.59 13.19 -2.07
C LYS A 98 -3.23 13.83 -2.39
N LYS A 99 -2.96 14.01 -3.69
CA LYS A 99 -1.75 14.66 -4.20
C LYS A 99 -1.74 16.16 -3.89
#